data_AF-A0A517WU29-F1
#
_entry.id   AF-A0A517WU29-F1
#
_cell.length_a   1.000
_cell.length_b   1.000
_cell.length_c   1.000
_cell.angle_alpha   90.00
_cell.angle_beta   90.00
_cell.angle_gamma   90.00
#
_symmetry.space_group_name_H-M   'P 1'
#
loop_
_entity.id
_entity.type
_entity.pdbx_description
1 polymer ?
#
loop_
_entity_poly.entity_id
_entity_poly.type
_entity_poly.pdbx_seq_one_letter_code
_entity_poly.pdbx_strand_id
1 'polypeptide(L)'
;MNDTSPHSPIDDHSSESPTPLNSKLLRFFIGMTIGGSLPLLLAGYFISQFSAYTATLPPDSAICGTPLLLPFVLIVFVTPIMGLVTGGVALLIPIK
;
A
#
# COMPACT_ATOMS: atom_id res chain seq x y z
N MET A 1 2.81 -32.92 -53.12
CA MET A 1 3.63 -31.98 -52.32
C MET A 1 2.71 -31.33 -51.32
N ASN A 2 3.06 -31.57 -50.07
CA ASN A 2 2.40 -31.13 -48.85
C ASN A 2 2.95 -29.75 -48.53
N ASP A 3 2.13 -28.71 -48.37
CA ASP A 3 2.52 -27.50 -47.66
C ASP A 3 1.30 -26.74 -47.12
N THR A 4 1.20 -26.81 -45.80
CA THR A 4 0.87 -25.70 -44.90
C THR A 4 -0.60 -25.33 -44.77
N SER A 5 -1.26 -26.09 -43.89
CA SER A 5 -2.37 -25.66 -43.05
C SER A 5 -2.18 -24.20 -42.60
N PRO A 6 -3.16 -23.30 -42.79
CA PRO A 6 -3.07 -21.98 -42.19
C PRO A 6 -3.00 -22.17 -40.69
N HIS A 7 -1.94 -21.62 -40.09
CA HIS A 7 -1.76 -21.50 -38.65
C HIS A 7 -3.11 -21.18 -38.00
N SER A 8 -3.58 -22.06 -37.11
CA SER A 8 -4.43 -21.58 -36.02
C SER A 8 -3.57 -20.56 -35.27
N PRO A 9 -4.01 -19.30 -35.11
CA PRO A 9 -3.34 -18.42 -34.18
C PRO A 9 -3.48 -19.09 -32.82
N ILE A 10 -2.35 -19.62 -32.36
CA ILE A 10 -2.13 -20.04 -30.99
C ILE A 10 -2.43 -18.81 -30.16
N ASP A 11 -3.51 -18.90 -29.39
CA ASP A 11 -3.69 -18.26 -28.09
C ASP A 11 -3.13 -16.83 -28.04
N ASP A 12 -3.89 -15.90 -28.61
CA ASP A 12 -3.85 -14.50 -28.16
C ASP A 12 -4.24 -14.53 -26.68
N HIS A 13 -3.25 -14.72 -25.82
CA HIS A 13 -3.28 -14.24 -24.45
C HIS A 13 -3.84 -12.83 -24.55
N SER A 14 -5.09 -12.70 -24.11
CA SER A 14 -5.83 -11.46 -23.99
C SER A 14 -4.93 -10.43 -23.34
N SER A 15 -4.21 -9.70 -24.18
CA SER A 15 -3.60 -8.43 -23.83
C SER A 15 -4.75 -7.46 -23.87
N GLU A 16 -5.66 -7.64 -22.90
CA GLU A 16 -6.78 -6.76 -22.66
C GLU A 16 -6.14 -5.41 -22.34
N SER A 17 -6.03 -4.58 -23.37
CA SER A 17 -5.56 -3.21 -23.27
C SER A 17 -6.27 -2.60 -22.07
N PRO A 18 -5.54 -2.13 -21.04
CA PRO A 18 -6.15 -1.73 -19.78
C PRO A 18 -7.16 -0.65 -20.12
N THR A 19 -8.45 -0.97 -19.90
CA THR A 19 -9.53 -0.01 -20.10
C THR A 19 -9.19 1.28 -19.37
N PRO A 20 -9.65 2.45 -19.84
CA PRO A 20 -9.35 3.73 -19.19
C PRO A 20 -9.75 3.77 -17.71
N LEU A 21 -10.65 2.88 -17.28
CA LEU A 21 -11.00 2.67 -15.88
C LEU A 21 -9.89 1.93 -15.10
N ASN A 22 -9.34 0.85 -15.66
CA ASN A 22 -8.28 0.06 -15.02
C ASN A 22 -7.00 0.88 -14.80
N SER A 23 -6.64 1.75 -15.75
CA SER A 23 -5.46 2.62 -15.60
C SER A 23 -5.64 3.69 -14.51
N LYS A 24 -6.85 4.24 -14.34
CA LYS A 24 -7.17 5.17 -13.26
C LYS A 24 -7.19 4.48 -11.90
N LEU A 25 -7.83 3.31 -11.80
CA LEU A 25 -7.83 2.50 -10.58
C LEU A 25 -6.41 2.12 -10.15
N LEU A 26 -5.58 1.66 -11.10
CA LEU A 26 -4.19 1.34 -10.82
C LEU A 26 -3.42 2.54 -10.25
N ARG A 27 -3.60 3.73 -10.84
CA ARG A 27 -2.97 4.97 -10.33
C ARG A 27 -3.45 5.36 -8.95
N PHE A 28 -4.75 5.20 -8.70
CA PHE A 28 -5.32 5.42 -7.38
C PHE A 28 -4.68 4.49 -6.34
N PHE A 29 -4.56 3.18 -6.63
CA PHE A 29 -3.91 2.23 -5.74
C PHE A 29 -2.42 2.49 -5.53
N ILE A 30 -1.71 2.92 -6.57
CA ILE A 30 -0.30 3.33 -6.46
C ILE A 30 -0.19 4.57 -5.56
N GLY A 31 -1.03 5.57 -5.76
CA GLY A 31 -1.07 6.75 -4.90
C GLY A 31 -1.41 6.39 -3.45
N MET A 32 -2.37 5.50 -3.23
CA MET A 32 -2.74 5.01 -1.90
C MET A 32 -1.61 4.31 -1.18
N THR A 33 -0.91 3.40 -1.87
CA THR A 33 0.21 2.66 -1.29
C THR A 33 1.37 3.58 -0.93
N ILE A 34 1.70 4.55 -1.80
CA ILE A 34 2.75 5.53 -1.54
C ILE A 34 2.40 6.40 -0.33
N GLY A 35 1.21 7.03 -0.29
CA GLY A 35 0.86 7.92 0.82
C GLY A 35 0.56 7.21 2.13
N GLY A 36 0.05 5.98 2.08
CA GLY A 36 -0.15 5.15 3.27
C GLY A 36 1.17 4.61 3.84
N SER A 37 2.20 4.43 3.02
CA SER A 37 3.47 3.82 3.47
C SER A 37 4.18 4.63 4.56
N LEU A 38 4.12 5.96 4.52
CA LEU A 38 4.81 6.84 5.46
C LEU A 38 4.26 6.73 6.89
N PRO A 39 2.95 6.97 7.15
CA PRO A 39 2.38 6.78 8.49
C PRO A 39 2.44 5.32 8.95
N LEU A 40 2.39 4.35 8.02
CA LEU A 40 2.53 2.93 8.35
C LEU A 40 3.95 2.58 8.83
N LEU A 41 4.99 3.09 8.15
CA LEU A 41 6.38 2.98 8.59
C LEU A 41 6.60 3.64 9.94
N LEU A 42 6.03 4.83 10.14
CA LEU A 42 6.13 5.57 11.38
C LEU A 42 5.48 4.81 12.55
N ALA A 43 4.31 4.19 12.33
CA ALA A 43 3.68 3.33 13.32
C ALA A 43 4.54 2.10 13.66
N GLY A 44 5.14 1.46 12.65
CA GLY A 44 6.08 0.35 12.86
C GLY A 44 7.30 0.76 13.70
N TYR A 45 7.84 1.96 13.46
CA TYR A 45 8.93 2.52 14.25
C TYR A 45 8.54 2.76 15.72
N PHE A 46 7.33 3.26 15.99
CA PHE A 46 6.86 3.42 17.37
C PHE A 46 6.70 2.09 18.10
N ILE A 47 6.22 1.05 17.40
CA ILE A 47 6.09 -0.30 17.97
C ILE A 47 7.48 -0.87 18.31
N SER A 48 8.47 -0.72 17.43
CA SER A 48 9.83 -1.22 17.68
C SER A 48 10.53 -0.48 18.82
N GLN A 49 10.38 0.84 18.88
CA GLN A 49 10.86 1.67 20.00
C GLN A 49 10.23 1.24 21.32
N PHE A 50 8.92 0.99 21.32
CA PHE A 50 8.23 0.53 22.51
C PHE A 50 8.75 -0.83 22.98
N SER A 51 8.93 -1.79 22.06
CA SER A 51 9.51 -3.10 22.38
C SER A 51 10.91 -2.98 23.00
N ALA A 52 11.75 -2.10 22.47
CA ALA A 52 13.09 -1.85 23.02
C ALA A 52 13.02 -1.23 24.42
N TYR A 53 12.12 -0.27 24.63
CA TYR A 53 11.92 0.38 25.93
C TYR A 53 11.37 -0.61 26.98
N THR A 54 10.50 -1.54 26.59
CA THR A 54 10.03 -2.59 27.51
C THR A 54 11.11 -3.58 27.90
N ALA A 55 12.12 -3.78 27.05
CA ALA A 55 13.22 -4.70 27.33
C ALA A 55 14.25 -4.13 28.31
N THR A 56 14.36 -2.79 28.43
CA THR A 56 15.29 -2.12 29.35
C THR A 56 14.68 -1.82 30.73
N LEU A 57 13.37 -2.03 30.86
CA LEU A 57 12.65 -1.80 32.11
C LEU A 57 12.84 -2.99 33.08
N PRO A 58 13.08 -2.74 34.38
CA PRO A 58 13.16 -3.81 35.37
C PRO A 58 11.86 -4.62 35.41
N PRO A 59 11.92 -5.95 35.59
CA PRO A 59 10.72 -6.76 35.79
C PRO A 59 9.92 -6.16 36.96
N ASP A 60 8.61 -5.98 36.79
CA ASP A 60 7.65 -5.25 37.67
C ASP A 60 7.53 -3.73 37.52
N SER A 61 8.23 -3.07 36.60
CA SER A 61 7.91 -1.68 36.28
C SER A 61 6.65 -1.58 35.39
N ALA A 62 5.52 -1.23 36.00
CA ALA A 62 4.27 -1.00 35.29
C ALA A 62 4.42 0.21 34.35
N ILE A 63 4.18 -0.03 33.06
CA ILE A 63 4.15 1.02 32.05
C ILE A 63 2.82 1.75 32.22
N CYS A 64 2.83 2.86 32.96
CA CYS A 64 1.66 3.72 33.13
C CYS A 64 1.37 4.49 31.84
N GLY A 65 0.70 3.85 30.89
CA GLY A 65 0.23 4.47 29.65
C GLY A 65 -0.32 3.44 28.67
N THR A 66 -1.03 3.90 27.64
CA THR A 66 -1.41 3.10 26.46
C THR A 66 -0.43 3.43 25.31
N PRO A 67 0.80 2.91 25.34
CA PRO A 67 1.86 3.22 24.37
C PRO A 67 1.49 2.77 22.96
N LEU A 68 0.57 1.81 22.83
CA LEU A 68 0.05 1.34 21.56
C LEU A 68 -1.08 2.21 20.99
N LEU A 69 -1.59 3.20 21.73
CA LEU A 69 -2.68 4.05 21.25
C LEU A 69 -2.25 4.92 20.07
N LEU A 70 -1.04 5.50 20.11
CA LEU A 70 -0.50 6.31 19.02
C LEU A 70 -0.28 5.50 17.72
N PRO A 71 0.44 4.35 17.73
CA PRO A 71 0.58 3.55 16.51
C PRO A 71 -0.77 3.00 16.02
N PHE A 72 -1.71 2.69 16.92
CA PHE A 72 -3.05 2.28 16.52
C PHE A 72 -3.80 3.40 15.77
N VAL A 73 -3.77 4.63 16.27
CA VAL A 73 -4.37 5.79 15.58
C VAL A 73 -3.70 6.03 14.22
N LEU A 74 -2.38 5.89 14.14
CA LEU A 74 -1.64 6.02 12.89
C LEU A 74 -2.06 4.96 11.85
N ILE A 75 -2.26 3.71 12.27
CA ILE A 75 -2.62 2.61 11.37
C ILE A 75 -4.09 2.68 10.95
N VAL A 76 -5.01 2.92 11.90
CA VAL A 76 -6.46 2.79 11.65
C VAL A 76 -7.06 4.06 11.06
N PHE A 77 -6.52 5.24 11.37
CA PHE A 77 -7.08 6.51 10.90
C PHE A 77 -6.15 7.24 9.95
N VAL A 78 -4.91 7.51 10.37
CA VAL A 78 -4.01 8.38 9.59
C VAL A 78 -3.57 7.72 8.29
N THR A 79 -3.25 6.43 8.31
CA THR A 79 -2.78 5.67 7.14
C THR A 79 -3.85 5.60 6.04
N PRO A 80 -5.12 5.24 6.32
CA PRO A 80 -6.18 5.28 5.31
C PRO A 80 -6.45 6.68 4.79
N ILE A 81 -6.47 7.71 5.64
CA ILE A 81 -6.72 9.09 5.22
C ILE A 81 -5.61 9.56 4.29
N MET A 82 -4.34 9.39 4.67
CA MET A 82 -3.19 9.77 3.85
C MET A 82 -3.17 9.00 2.54
N GLY A 83 -3.45 7.69 2.57
CA GLY A 83 -3.58 6.87 1.37
C GLY A 83 -4.69 7.35 0.44
N LEU A 84 -5.89 7.66 0.95
CA LEU A 84 -6.98 8.17 0.13
C LEU A 84 -6.66 9.55 -0.49
N VAL A 85 -6.02 10.44 0.27
CA VAL A 85 -5.59 11.76 -0.22
C VAL A 85 -4.57 11.60 -1.35
N THR A 86 -3.51 10.82 -1.16
CA THR A 86 -2.49 10.61 -2.20
C THR A 86 -2.99 9.80 -3.38
N GLY A 87 -3.89 8.84 -3.16
CA GLY A 87 -4.61 8.13 -4.22
C GLY A 87 -5.43 9.08 -5.08
N GLY A 88 -6.19 9.98 -4.44
CA GLY A 88 -6.95 11.02 -5.12
C GLY A 88 -6.07 11.98 -5.91
N VAL A 89 -4.94 12.41 -5.35
CA VAL A 89 -3.95 13.25 -6.05
C VAL A 89 -3.33 12.52 -7.23
N ALA A 90 -3.05 11.22 -7.12
CA ALA A 90 -2.48 10.42 -8.21
C ALA A 90 -3.42 10.30 -9.42
N LEU A 91 -4.73 10.47 -9.24
CA LEU A 91 -5.70 10.55 -10.33
C LEU A 91 -5.64 11.87 -11.11
N LEU A 92 -5.15 12.94 -10.49
CA LEU A 92 -5.06 14.28 -11.09
C LEU A 92 -3.78 14.49 -11.92
N ILE A 93 -2.79 13.61 -11.80
CA ILE A 93 -1.54 13.70 -12.55
C ILE A 93 -1.85 13.42 -14.03
N PRO A 94 -1.70 14.40 -14.94
CA PRO A 94 -1.93 14.18 -16.36
C PRO A 94 -0.79 13.34 -16.93
N ILE A 95 -1.14 12.34 -17.73
CA ILE A 95 -0.18 11.45 -18.40
C ILE A 95 -0.10 11.93 -19.82
N LYS A 96 1.11 12.34 -20.20
CA LYS A 96 1.45 12.74 -21.55
C LYS A 96 1.72 11.51 -22.40
#